data_AF-A0A974HAU0-F1
#
_entry.id   AF-A0A974HAU0-F1
#
_cell.length_a   1.000
_cell.length_b   1.000
_cell.length_c   1.000
_cell.angle_alpha   90.00
_cell.angle_beta   90.00
_cell.angle_gamma   90.00
#
_symmetry.space_group_name_H-M   'P 1'
#
loop_
_entity.id
_entity.type
_entity.pdbx_description
1 polymer ?
#
loop_
_entity_poly.entity_id
_entity_poly.type
_entity_poly.pdbx_seq_one_letter_code
_entity_poly.pdbx_strand_id
1 'polypeptide(L)'
;MAYIGNSYYYSLTETDEESEYDCYYDCDSCTCDNCIFIKDLHGCLCCQDIPETVTKTEDDGVSCITFHPGFKAVVLNPYVLETAFCGYHPHQDFDFNYRSYRYTAYRQLVRWRWGYLGKNNRVLLPSCAIAKIRETFSQYN
;
A
#
# COMPACT_ATOMS: atom_id res chain seq x y z
N MET A 1 0.46 2.71 31.10
CA MET A 1 -0.03 1.54 30.34
C MET A 1 0.93 1.34 29.19
N ALA A 2 1.71 0.27 29.24
CA ALA A 2 2.84 0.05 28.35
C ALA A 2 2.36 -0.41 26.97
N TYR A 3 2.47 0.47 25.98
CA TYR A 3 2.43 0.07 24.57
C TYR A 3 3.76 -0.61 24.25
N ILE A 4 3.80 -1.93 24.40
CA ILE A 4 4.85 -2.75 23.79
C ILE A 4 4.40 -2.96 22.33
N GLY A 5 4.56 -1.91 21.52
CA GLY A 5 4.37 -1.98 20.09
C GLY A 5 5.73 -2.11 19.44
N ASN A 6 6.09 -3.31 18.99
CA ASN A 6 7.24 -3.49 18.11
C ASN A 6 7.04 -2.56 16.90
N SER A 7 7.92 -1.57 16.79
CA SER A 7 7.88 -0.56 15.75
C SER A 7 8.37 -1.17 14.44
N TYR A 8 7.47 -1.60 13.57
CA TYR A 8 7.83 -2.03 12.23
C TYR A 8 7.64 -0.84 11.28
N TYR A 9 8.73 -0.13 10.99
CA TYR A 9 8.75 1.00 10.07
C TYR A 9 8.96 0.50 8.63
N TYR A 10 8.07 0.85 7.69
CA TYR A 10 8.40 0.74 6.27
C TYR A 10 9.34 1.89 5.89
N SER A 11 10.64 1.61 5.87
CA SER A 11 11.64 2.54 5.35
C SER A 11 11.59 2.57 3.83
N LEU A 12 11.48 3.77 3.28
CA LEU A 12 11.52 4.05 1.83
C LEU A 12 12.94 4.42 1.40
N THR A 13 13.94 3.88 2.09
CA THR A 13 15.35 4.01 1.70
C THR A 13 15.74 2.75 0.97
N GLU A 14 16.32 2.96 -0.19
CA GLU A 14 16.71 1.98 -1.20
C GLU A 14 17.53 0.80 -0.64
N THR A 15 17.48 -0.30 -1.41
CA THR A 15 18.23 -1.56 -1.29
C THR A 15 17.77 -2.55 -0.23
N ASP A 16 16.56 -3.10 -0.41
CA ASP A 16 16.32 -4.49 0.02
C ASP A 16 15.81 -5.25 -1.21
N GLU A 17 16.52 -6.32 -1.57
CA GLU A 17 16.06 -7.29 -2.56
C GLU A 17 14.74 -7.89 -2.04
N GLU A 18 13.59 -7.34 -2.46
CA GLU A 18 12.28 -7.98 -2.24
C GLU A 18 12.40 -9.41 -2.78
N SER A 19 12.39 -10.40 -1.88
CA SER A 19 12.62 -11.77 -2.28
C SER A 19 11.43 -12.22 -3.12
N GLU A 20 11.71 -12.63 -4.35
CA GLU A 20 10.71 -12.97 -5.38
C GLU A 20 9.79 -14.16 -5.02
N TYR A 21 10.04 -14.80 -3.87
CA TYR A 21 9.22 -15.86 -3.30
C TYR A 21 8.40 -15.31 -2.12
N ASP A 22 7.32 -14.59 -2.43
CA ASP A 22 6.30 -14.22 -1.46
C ASP A 22 5.55 -15.49 -1.01
N CYS A 23 5.90 -16.07 0.13
CA CYS A 23 5.05 -17.08 0.78
C CYS A 23 3.90 -16.37 1.50
N TYR A 24 2.77 -16.25 0.82
CA TYR A 24 1.54 -15.70 1.39
C TYR A 24 0.88 -16.75 2.29
N TYR A 25 0.92 -16.51 3.59
CA TYR A 25 0.09 -17.23 4.56
C TYR A 25 -1.19 -16.43 4.84
N ASP A 26 -2.22 -17.12 5.33
CA ASP A 26 -3.43 -16.46 5.83
C ASP A 26 -3.07 -15.51 6.99
N CYS A 27 -3.77 -14.37 7.05
CA CYS A 27 -3.62 -13.39 8.12
C CYS A 27 -4.65 -13.67 9.22
N ASP A 28 -4.20 -14.22 10.35
CA ASP A 28 -5.08 -14.61 11.46
C ASP A 28 -5.88 -13.45 12.08
N SER A 29 -5.37 -12.22 11.99
CA SER A 29 -6.04 -11.01 12.52
C SER A 29 -6.86 -10.26 11.47
N CYS A 30 -7.14 -10.88 10.31
CA CYS A 30 -7.91 -10.24 9.25
C CYS A 30 -9.41 -10.25 9.54
N THR A 31 -10.08 -9.13 9.22
CA THR A 31 -11.54 -8.98 9.27
C THR A 31 -12.13 -8.51 7.94
N CYS A 32 -11.30 -8.27 6.92
CA CYS A 32 -11.74 -7.84 5.59
C CYS A 32 -11.65 -8.93 4.51
N ASP A 33 -11.27 -10.16 4.89
CA ASP A 33 -11.13 -11.36 4.04
C ASP A 33 -10.12 -11.27 2.89
N ASN A 34 -9.31 -10.21 2.84
CA ASN A 34 -8.37 -9.96 1.74
C ASN A 34 -6.93 -9.74 2.22
N CYS A 35 -6.65 -9.80 3.52
CA CYS A 35 -5.29 -9.63 4.01
C CYS A 35 -4.53 -10.96 3.96
N ILE A 36 -3.25 -10.85 3.61
CA ILE A 36 -2.30 -11.95 3.64
C ILE A 36 -1.10 -11.53 4.50
N PHE A 37 -0.44 -12.52 5.09
CA PHE A 37 0.84 -12.30 5.74
C PHE A 37 1.90 -11.97 4.69
N ILE A 38 2.58 -10.84 4.87
CA ILE A 38 3.64 -10.40 3.95
C ILE A 38 4.98 -10.58 4.67
N LYS A 39 5.79 -11.50 4.16
CA LYS A 39 7.05 -11.92 4.79
C LYS A 39 8.02 -10.76 4.97
N ASP A 40 8.22 -9.93 3.93
CA ASP A 40 9.12 -8.77 3.98
C ASP A 40 8.71 -7.74 5.05
N LEU A 41 7.41 -7.70 5.38
CA LEU A 41 6.85 -6.79 6.37
C LEU A 41 6.71 -7.45 7.75
N HIS A 42 7.07 -8.74 7.86
CA HIS A 42 6.97 -9.55 9.07
C HIS A 42 5.61 -9.46 9.77
N GLY A 43 4.51 -9.31 9.01
CA GLY A 43 3.21 -9.11 9.61
C GLY A 43 2.05 -8.98 8.64
N CYS A 44 0.86 -8.81 9.22
CA CYS A 44 -0.31 -8.35 8.51
C CYS A 44 -1.08 -7.28 9.30
N LEU A 45 -1.50 -6.22 8.62
CA LEU A 45 -2.33 -5.15 9.18
C LEU A 45 -3.62 -5.07 8.38
N CYS A 46 -4.77 -5.24 9.03
CA CYS A 46 -6.06 -5.19 8.34
C CYS A 46 -6.44 -3.75 8.01
N CYS A 47 -7.07 -3.52 6.85
CA CYS A 47 -7.62 -2.21 6.53
C CYS A 47 -8.81 -1.81 7.43
N GLN A 48 -9.38 -2.75 8.17
CA GLN A 48 -10.42 -2.46 9.14
C GLN A 48 -9.87 -2.07 10.52
N ASP A 49 -8.54 -2.18 10.73
CA ASP A 49 -7.87 -1.74 11.96
C ASP A 49 -7.27 -0.32 11.82
N ILE A 50 -7.39 0.29 10.64
CA ILE A 50 -6.84 1.61 10.31
C ILE A 50 -8.01 2.59 10.15
N PRO A 51 -8.16 3.58 11.06
CA PRO A 51 -9.27 4.54 11.00
C PRO A 51 -9.39 5.26 9.66
N GLU A 52 -8.25 5.65 9.09
CA GLU A 52 -8.21 6.35 7.82
C GLU A 52 -8.60 5.48 6.64
N THR A 53 -8.71 4.16 6.74
CA THR A 53 -9.30 3.33 5.68
C THR A 53 -10.74 2.93 5.99
N VAL A 54 -11.05 2.63 7.26
CA VAL A 54 -12.41 2.30 7.76
C VAL A 54 -13.42 3.34 7.31
N THR A 55 -13.09 4.61 7.52
CA THR A 55 -13.97 5.75 7.17
C THR A 55 -14.49 5.70 5.74
N LYS A 56 -13.70 5.26 4.75
CA LYS A 56 -14.25 5.16 3.38
C LYS A 56 -14.77 3.81 2.98
N THR A 57 -14.33 2.74 3.65
CA THR A 57 -15.03 1.47 3.45
C THR A 57 -16.47 1.58 3.94
N GLU A 58 -16.70 2.34 5.02
CA GLU A 58 -18.04 2.68 5.50
C GLU A 58 -18.81 3.63 4.56
N ASP A 59 -18.19 4.74 4.10
CA ASP A 59 -18.83 5.70 3.19
C ASP A 59 -19.42 5.01 1.92
N ASP A 60 -18.69 4.05 1.35
CA ASP A 60 -19.07 3.34 0.12
C ASP A 60 -19.71 1.96 0.39
N GLY A 61 -19.88 1.56 1.66
CA GLY A 61 -20.51 0.28 2.04
C GLY A 61 -19.77 -0.97 1.58
N VAL A 62 -18.43 -0.93 1.55
CA VAL A 62 -17.57 -2.06 1.14
C VAL A 62 -16.83 -2.68 2.32
N SER A 63 -16.54 -3.98 2.27
CA SER A 63 -15.85 -4.70 3.37
C SER A 63 -14.32 -4.55 3.37
N CYS A 64 -13.72 -4.14 2.25
CA CYS A 64 -12.28 -4.00 2.11
C CYS A 64 -11.93 -2.74 1.31
N ILE A 65 -10.81 -2.09 1.66
CA ILE A 65 -10.34 -0.90 0.94
C ILE A 65 -10.04 -1.18 -0.53
N THR A 66 -9.65 -2.41 -0.87
CA THR A 66 -9.37 -2.83 -2.25
C THR A 66 -10.62 -2.91 -3.12
N PHE A 67 -11.81 -3.02 -2.52
CA PHE A 67 -13.10 -3.03 -3.21
C PHE A 67 -13.70 -1.64 -3.40
N HIS A 68 -13.17 -0.62 -2.71
CA HIS A 68 -13.63 0.75 -2.90
C HIS A 68 -13.34 1.20 -4.34
N PRO A 69 -14.30 1.80 -5.07
CA PRO A 69 -14.09 2.26 -6.45
C PRO A 69 -12.90 3.22 -6.61
N GLY A 70 -12.62 4.03 -5.58
CA GLY A 70 -11.48 4.94 -5.54
C GLY A 70 -10.14 4.21 -5.52
N PHE A 71 -10.06 2.98 -5.00
CA PHE A 71 -8.82 2.20 -4.99
C PHE A 71 -8.38 1.87 -6.42
N LYS A 72 -9.31 1.35 -7.23
CA LYS A 72 -9.02 1.08 -8.65
C LYS A 72 -8.67 2.38 -9.40
N ALA A 73 -9.41 3.45 -9.14
CA ALA A 73 -9.24 4.71 -9.85
C ALA A 73 -7.93 5.45 -9.51
N VAL A 74 -7.52 5.43 -8.25
CA VAL A 74 -6.40 6.26 -7.74
C VAL A 74 -5.11 5.45 -7.56
N VAL A 75 -5.23 4.19 -7.13
CA VAL A 75 -4.09 3.37 -6.69
C VAL A 75 -3.63 2.38 -7.77
N LEU A 76 -4.55 1.87 -8.60
CA LEU A 76 -4.23 0.84 -9.61
C LEU A 76 -4.26 1.34 -11.07
N ASN A 77 -4.67 2.58 -11.32
CA ASN A 77 -4.78 3.10 -12.68
C ASN A 77 -3.41 3.60 -13.17
N PRO A 78 -2.79 2.96 -14.18
CA PRO A 78 -1.43 3.29 -14.61
C PRO A 78 -1.28 4.74 -15.05
N TYR A 79 -2.25 5.32 -15.77
CA TYR A 79 -2.19 6.71 -16.22
C TYR A 79 -2.24 7.72 -15.06
N VAL A 80 -2.97 7.38 -14.00
CA VAL A 80 -2.99 8.19 -12.76
C VAL A 80 -1.65 8.06 -12.04
N LEU A 81 -1.04 6.88 -12.03
CA LEU A 81 0.27 6.66 -11.43
C LEU A 81 1.39 7.35 -12.21
N GLU A 82 1.38 7.32 -13.54
CA GLU A 82 2.36 8.02 -14.37
C GLU A 82 2.35 9.53 -14.08
N THR A 83 1.16 10.14 -14.10
CA THR A 83 0.99 11.56 -13.78
C THR A 83 1.38 11.90 -12.34
N ALA A 84 1.05 11.03 -11.39
CA ALA A 84 1.47 11.16 -10.00
C ALA A 84 2.99 11.11 -9.82
N PHE A 85 3.65 10.17 -10.48
CA PHE A 85 5.10 9.99 -10.42
C PHE A 85 5.83 11.25 -10.89
N CYS A 86 5.34 11.88 -11.97
CA CYS A 86 5.87 13.16 -12.46
C CYS A 86 5.79 14.26 -11.40
N GLY A 87 4.66 14.34 -10.69
CA GLY A 87 4.47 15.28 -9.59
C GLY A 87 5.40 15.02 -8.40
N TYR A 88 5.85 13.77 -8.21
CA TYR A 88 6.77 13.39 -7.15
C TYR A 88 8.25 13.57 -7.54
N HIS A 89 8.56 13.45 -8.82
CA HIS A 89 9.92 13.48 -9.37
C HIS A 89 10.02 14.43 -10.57
N PRO A 90 9.89 15.76 -10.37
CA PRO A 90 9.78 16.74 -11.47
C PRO A 90 11.03 16.86 -12.36
N HIS A 91 12.13 16.18 -12.03
CA HIS A 91 13.43 16.27 -12.72
C HIS A 91 14.01 14.89 -13.07
N GLN A 92 13.22 13.82 -12.99
CA GLN A 92 13.66 12.48 -13.37
C GLN A 92 13.07 12.07 -14.72
N ASP A 93 13.86 11.34 -15.49
CA ASP A 93 13.40 10.76 -16.75
C ASP A 93 12.34 9.68 -16.52
N PHE A 94 11.47 9.51 -17.51
CA PHE A 94 10.36 8.56 -17.47
C PHE A 94 10.86 7.12 -17.62
N ASP A 95 11.18 6.46 -16.50
CA ASP A 95 11.38 5.00 -16.46
C ASP A 95 10.25 4.33 -15.68
N PHE A 96 9.18 4.00 -16.40
CA PHE A 96 8.03 3.31 -15.85
C PHE A 96 8.22 1.79 -15.93
N ASN A 97 8.73 1.23 -14.84
CA ASN A 97 8.78 -0.21 -14.60
C ASN A 97 7.88 -0.61 -13.42
N TYR A 98 7.71 -1.92 -13.18
CA TYR A 98 6.87 -2.43 -12.10
C TYR A 98 7.22 -1.85 -10.71
N ARG A 99 8.50 -1.55 -10.43
CA ARG A 99 8.93 -0.94 -9.16
C ARG A 99 8.43 0.50 -9.04
N SER A 100 8.54 1.29 -10.11
CA SER A 100 8.03 2.67 -10.14
C SER A 100 6.52 2.72 -9.94
N TYR A 101 5.77 1.78 -10.52
CA TYR A 101 4.32 1.67 -10.34
C TYR A 101 3.96 1.30 -8.90
N ARG A 102 4.60 0.27 -8.33
CA ARG A 102 4.39 -0.10 -6.91
C ARG A 102 4.67 1.06 -5.97
N TYR A 103 5.84 1.71 -6.13
CA TYR A 103 6.22 2.89 -5.35
C TYR A 103 5.15 3.98 -5.41
N THR A 104 4.68 4.29 -6.62
CA THR A 104 3.71 5.37 -6.81
C THR A 104 2.34 4.99 -6.28
N ALA A 105 1.91 3.75 -6.45
CA ALA A 105 0.67 3.21 -5.92
C ALA A 105 0.64 3.28 -4.38
N TYR A 106 1.74 2.88 -3.71
CA TYR A 106 1.85 3.02 -2.25
C TYR A 106 1.70 4.49 -1.83
N ARG A 107 2.38 5.42 -2.49
CA ARG A 107 2.27 6.85 -2.18
C ARG A 107 0.90 7.44 -2.49
N GLN A 108 0.26 7.00 -3.57
CA GLN A 108 -1.09 7.43 -3.91
C GLN A 108 -2.11 6.93 -2.89
N LEU A 109 -1.98 5.69 -2.41
CA LEU A 109 -2.79 5.20 -1.30
C LEU A 109 -2.60 6.08 -0.06
N VAL A 110 -1.34 6.39 0.30
CA VAL A 110 -1.06 7.30 1.41
C VAL A 110 -1.71 8.67 1.21
N ARG A 111 -1.54 9.25 0.01
CA ARG A 111 -2.06 10.57 -0.35
C ARG A 111 -3.58 10.62 -0.30
N TRP A 112 -4.23 9.55 -0.75
CA TRP A 112 -5.68 9.45 -0.79
C TRP A 112 -6.30 9.28 0.59
N ARG A 113 -5.67 8.50 1.48
CA ARG A 113 -6.22 8.20 2.81
C ARG A 113 -5.82 9.20 3.89
N TRP A 114 -4.57 9.63 3.91
CA TRP A 114 -4.02 10.52 4.94
C TRP A 114 -3.75 11.94 4.44
N GLY A 115 -3.92 12.21 3.15
CA GLY A 115 -3.53 13.51 2.58
C GLY A 115 -2.01 13.70 2.55
N TYR A 116 -1.54 14.90 2.91
CA TYR A 116 -0.12 15.20 2.94
C TYR A 116 0.45 15.03 4.35
N LEU A 117 1.34 14.04 4.53
CA LEU A 117 1.94 13.71 5.82
C LEU A 117 3.19 14.54 6.19
N GLY A 118 3.87 15.14 5.21
CA GLY A 118 5.15 15.82 5.43
C GLY A 118 6.36 14.88 5.50
N LYS A 119 7.56 15.45 5.73
CA LYS A 119 8.81 14.68 5.80
C LYS A 119 8.89 13.90 7.11
N ASN A 120 9.42 12.67 7.05
CA ASN A 120 9.62 11.75 8.19
C ASN A 120 8.36 11.27 8.91
N ASN A 121 7.16 11.55 8.38
CA ASN A 121 5.92 11.01 8.90
C ASN A 121 5.50 9.81 8.04
N ARG A 122 5.73 8.60 8.57
CA ARG A 122 5.47 7.33 7.89
C ARG A 122 4.21 6.69 8.49
N VAL A 123 3.39 6.11 7.61
CA VAL A 123 2.20 5.33 8.00
C VAL A 123 2.34 3.90 7.50
N LEU A 124 1.69 2.97 8.20
CA LEU A 124 1.61 1.58 7.78
C LEU A 124 0.44 1.41 6.82
N LEU A 125 0.70 0.65 5.74
CA LEU A 125 -0.32 0.32 4.76
C LEU A 125 -0.94 -1.04 5.10
N PRO A 126 -2.24 -1.22 4.84
CA PRO A 126 -2.90 -2.49 5.11
C PRO A 126 -2.43 -3.57 4.14
N SER A 127 -2.31 -4.81 4.63
CA SER A 127 -1.78 -5.93 3.86
C SER A 127 -2.58 -6.25 2.61
N CYS A 128 -3.91 -6.20 2.69
CA CYS A 128 -4.78 -6.38 1.53
C CYS A 128 -4.45 -5.40 0.39
N ALA A 129 -4.14 -4.15 0.70
CA ALA A 129 -3.78 -3.16 -0.30
C ALA A 129 -2.39 -3.42 -0.88
N ILE A 130 -1.40 -3.73 -0.04
CA ILE A 130 -0.03 -4.03 -0.49
C ILE A 130 -0.04 -5.26 -1.41
N ALA A 131 -0.71 -6.33 -0.98
CA ALA A 131 -0.91 -7.54 -1.77
C ALA A 131 -1.52 -7.21 -3.14
N LYS A 132 -2.60 -6.44 -3.17
CA LYS A 132 -3.27 -6.10 -4.41
C LYS A 132 -2.40 -5.27 -5.36
N ILE A 133 -1.60 -4.36 -4.82
CA ILE A 133 -0.65 -3.55 -5.59
C ILE A 133 0.47 -4.44 -6.16
N ARG A 134 1.06 -5.33 -5.35
CA ARG A 134 2.12 -6.25 -5.78
C ARG A 134 1.65 -7.22 -6.87
N GLU A 135 0.42 -7.73 -6.74
CA GLU A 135 -0.26 -8.56 -7.74
C GLU A 135 -0.48 -7.80 -9.05
N THR A 136 -1.04 -6.58 -8.97
CA THR A 136 -1.37 -5.77 -10.15
C THR A 136 -0.12 -5.33 -10.92
N PHE A 137 0.92 -4.91 -10.20
CA PHE A 137 2.18 -4.48 -10.78
C PHE A 137 3.27 -5.52 -10.50
N SER A 138 3.03 -6.75 -10.95
CA SER A 138 4.04 -7.80 -10.90
C SER A 138 5.15 -7.53 -11.93
N GLN A 139 6.34 -8.09 -11.71
CA GLN A 139 7.43 -8.01 -12.69
C GLN A 139 7.15 -8.82 -13.97
N TYR A 140 6.10 -9.65 -13.96
CA TYR A 140 5.76 -10.62 -15.01
C TYR A 140 4.49 -10.22 -15.78
N ASN A 141 3.99 -8.99 -15.61
CA ASN A 141 2.87 -8.43 -16.36
C ASN A 141 3.32 -7.66 -17.59
#